data_AF-A0AAN1SZS1-F1
#
_entry.id   AF-A0AAN1SZS1-F1
#
_cell.length_a   1.000
_cell.length_b   1.000
_cell.length_c   1.000
_cell.angle_alpha   90.00
_cell.angle_beta   90.00
_cell.angle_gamma   90.00
#
_symmetry.space_group_name_H-M   'P 1'
#
loop_
_entity.id
_entity.type
_entity.pdbx_description
1 polymer ?
#
loop_
_entity_poly.entity_id
_entity_poly.type
_entity_poly.pdbx_seq_one_letter_code
_entity_poly.pdbx_strand_id
1 'polypeptide(L)'
;MTNAEKLARIDELLSTIPGFPCKPGCADCCGPVEMTRLEYHRVIKASGRTSEDVKRQMQSGLKRGDYHCPLLDRKTNRCSVYAVRPAICRLFGVVKDRMPCPHGCAPDAAVQLSDERAREILALVEELGM
;
A
#
# COMPACT_ATOMS: atom_id res chain seq x y z
N MET A 1 -15.80 -1.40 -18.29
CA MET A 1 -14.75 -0.41 -18.01
C MET A 1 -13.41 -0.97 -18.46
N THR A 2 -12.58 -0.17 -19.12
CA THR A 2 -11.18 -0.49 -19.42
C THR A 2 -10.35 -0.51 -18.13
N ASN A 3 -9.16 -1.12 -18.16
CA ASN A 3 -8.24 -1.07 -17.00
C ASN A 3 -7.85 0.38 -16.63
N ALA A 4 -7.78 1.28 -17.61
CA ALA A 4 -7.47 2.69 -17.35
C ALA A 4 -8.62 3.37 -16.60
N GLU A 5 -9.87 3.14 -16.99
CA GLU A 5 -11.06 3.66 -16.30
C GLU A 5 -11.19 3.09 -14.88
N LYS A 6 -10.92 1.79 -14.70
CA LYS A 6 -10.90 1.14 -13.38
C LYS A 6 -9.84 1.76 -12.47
N LEU A 7 -8.61 1.97 -12.98
CA LEU A 7 -7.54 2.62 -12.22
C LEU A 7 -7.87 4.06 -11.86
N ALA A 8 -8.47 4.82 -12.76
CA ALA A 8 -8.92 6.19 -12.46
C ALA A 8 -9.95 6.19 -11.32
N ARG A 9 -10.91 5.26 -11.34
CA ARG A 9 -11.89 5.12 -10.26
C ARG A 9 -11.26 4.69 -8.93
N ILE A 10 -10.26 3.81 -8.97
CA ILE A 10 -9.45 3.47 -7.79
C ILE A 10 -8.76 4.73 -7.27
N ASP A 11 -8.15 5.54 -8.13
CA ASP A 11 -7.45 6.77 -7.70
C ASP A 11 -8.41 7.79 -7.07
N GLU A 12 -9.63 7.93 -7.59
CA GLU A 12 -10.68 8.73 -6.96
C GLU A 12 -11.00 8.22 -5.55
N LEU A 13 -11.19 6.91 -5.36
CA LEU A 13 -11.43 6.32 -4.03
C LEU A 13 -10.24 6.55 -3.10
N LEU A 14 -9.02 6.31 -3.56
CA LEU A 14 -7.80 6.49 -2.76
C LEU A 14 -7.55 7.95 -2.39
N SER A 15 -8.04 8.91 -3.18
CA SER A 15 -7.97 10.34 -2.86
C SER A 15 -8.83 10.73 -1.65
N THR A 16 -9.83 9.91 -1.29
CA THR A 16 -10.66 10.12 -0.09
C THR A 16 -9.99 9.64 1.20
N ILE A 17 -8.87 8.91 1.10
CA ILE A 17 -8.10 8.47 2.26
C ILE A 17 -7.22 9.63 2.73
N PRO A 18 -7.35 10.11 3.98
CA PRO A 18 -6.50 11.17 4.50
C PRO A 18 -5.03 10.74 4.48
N GLY A 19 -4.16 11.59 3.94
CA GLY A 19 -2.73 11.32 3.83
C GLY A 19 -1.94 11.90 4.99
N PHE A 20 -0.82 11.27 5.31
CA PHE A 20 0.27 11.86 6.11
C PHE A 20 1.60 11.25 5.64
N PRO A 21 2.73 11.99 5.73
CA PRO A 21 4.03 11.44 5.38
C PRO A 21 4.51 10.44 6.43
N CYS A 22 5.07 9.32 6.00
CA CYS A 22 5.79 8.42 6.91
C CYS A 22 7.07 9.11 7.43
N LYS A 23 7.53 8.74 8.63
CA LYS A 23 8.81 9.22 9.15
C LYS A 23 9.95 8.85 8.19
N PRO A 24 10.91 9.74 7.91
CA PRO A 24 12.08 9.41 7.11
C PRO A 24 12.82 8.20 7.67
N GLY A 25 13.09 7.19 6.82
CA GLY A 25 13.81 5.98 7.20
C GLY A 25 12.98 4.90 7.93
N CYS A 26 11.67 5.10 8.10
CA CYS A 26 10.77 4.11 8.70
C CYS A 26 10.34 3.04 7.68
N ALA A 27 10.33 1.77 8.12
CA ALA A 27 9.92 0.63 7.31
C ALA A 27 9.05 -0.40 8.08
N ASP A 28 8.61 -0.08 9.30
CA ASP A 28 8.02 -1.04 10.24
C ASP A 28 6.69 -1.66 9.74
N CYS A 29 5.93 -0.92 8.92
CA CYS A 29 4.73 -1.44 8.27
C CYS A 29 4.96 -1.86 6.80
N CYS A 30 6.18 -1.75 6.29
CA CYS A 30 6.53 -2.06 4.90
C CYS A 30 6.83 -3.55 4.74
N GLY A 31 5.78 -4.38 4.80
CA GLY A 31 5.85 -5.84 4.60
C GLY A 31 5.05 -6.36 3.39
N PRO A 32 4.94 -7.69 3.25
CA PRO A 32 3.96 -8.33 2.38
C PRO A 32 2.56 -7.84 2.70
N VAL A 33 1.81 -7.47 1.66
CA VAL A 33 0.42 -7.04 1.75
C VAL A 33 -0.35 -7.61 0.57
N GLU A 34 -1.65 -7.79 0.76
CA GLU A 34 -2.56 -8.14 -0.33
C GLU A 34 -2.77 -6.92 -1.25
N MET A 35 -2.82 -7.17 -2.55
CA MET A 35 -3.06 -6.16 -3.57
C MET A 35 -3.94 -6.77 -4.65
N THR A 36 -4.84 -5.97 -5.22
CA THR A 36 -5.59 -6.39 -6.39
C THR A 36 -4.67 -6.58 -7.60
N ARG A 37 -5.15 -7.27 -8.64
CA ARG A 37 -4.38 -7.49 -9.87
C ARG A 37 -4.00 -6.19 -10.55
N LEU A 38 -4.91 -5.20 -10.60
CA LEU A 38 -4.61 -3.89 -11.17
C LEU A 38 -3.63 -3.08 -10.32
N GLU A 39 -3.77 -3.09 -8.99
CA GLU A 39 -2.79 -2.44 -8.11
C GLU A 39 -1.41 -3.06 -8.26
N TYR A 40 -1.33 -4.40 -8.28
CA TYR A 40 -0.09 -5.13 -8.48
C TYR A 40 0.57 -4.73 -9.80
N HIS A 41 -0.15 -4.77 -10.92
CA HIS A 41 0.40 -4.35 -12.21
C HIS A 41 0.86 -2.88 -12.20
N ARG A 42 0.12 -1.98 -11.54
CA ARG A 42 0.49 -0.57 -11.41
C ARG A 42 1.77 -0.40 -10.61
N VAL A 43 1.93 -1.07 -9.46
CA VAL A 43 3.15 -0.97 -8.64
C VAL A 43 4.35 -1.60 -9.34
N ILE A 44 4.19 -2.73 -10.02
CA ILE A 44 5.27 -3.35 -10.81
C ILE A 44 5.73 -2.40 -11.90
N LYS A 45 4.81 -1.84 -12.68
CA LYS A 45 5.12 -0.83 -13.71
C LYS A 45 5.86 0.38 -13.13
N ALA A 46 5.38 0.93 -12.00
CA ALA A 46 6.00 2.09 -11.37
C ALA A 46 7.39 1.78 -10.78
N SER A 47 7.63 0.54 -10.35
CA SER A 47 8.92 0.13 -9.78
C SER A 47 10.02 -0.05 -10.82
N GLY A 48 9.68 -0.16 -12.11
CA GLY A 48 10.61 -0.50 -13.18
C GLY A 48 11.15 -1.94 -13.12
N ARG A 49 10.56 -2.80 -12.30
CA ARG A 49 10.95 -4.21 -12.14
C ARG A 49 9.95 -5.13 -12.83
N THR A 50 10.36 -6.37 -13.06
CA THR A 50 9.44 -7.42 -13.51
C THR A 50 8.71 -8.06 -12.33
N SER A 51 7.55 -8.68 -12.62
CA SER A 51 6.81 -9.49 -11.63
C SER A 51 7.68 -10.63 -11.09
N GLU A 52 8.51 -11.23 -11.95
CA GLU A 52 9.42 -12.32 -11.62
C GLU A 52 10.49 -11.87 -10.63
N ASP A 53 11.05 -10.67 -10.80
CA ASP A 53 12.05 -10.11 -9.89
C ASP A 53 11.47 -9.87 -8.50
N VAL A 54 10.27 -9.29 -8.45
CA VAL A 54 9.59 -8.98 -7.20
C VAL A 54 9.23 -10.28 -6.46
N LYS A 55 8.67 -11.26 -7.18
CA LYS A 55 8.36 -12.59 -6.64
C LYS A 55 9.60 -13.31 -6.13
N ARG A 56 10.69 -13.28 -6.89
CA ARG A 56 11.97 -13.90 -6.51
C ARG A 56 12.53 -13.28 -5.24
N GLN A 57 12.52 -11.95 -5.13
CA GLN A 57 12.97 -11.26 -3.92
C GLN A 57 12.09 -11.60 -2.72
N MET A 58 10.76 -11.60 -2.89
CA MET A 58 9.83 -11.97 -1.82
C MET A 58 10.08 -13.39 -1.31
N GLN A 59 10.17 -14.36 -2.21
CA GLN A 59 10.47 -15.76 -1.86
C GLN A 59 11.83 -15.92 -1.18
N SER A 60 12.84 -15.18 -1.65
CA SER A 60 14.17 -15.17 -1.06
C SER A 60 14.17 -14.57 0.35
N GLY A 61 13.41 -13.50 0.57
CA GLY A 61 13.20 -12.88 1.87
C GLY A 61 12.52 -13.84 2.86
N LEU A 62 11.40 -14.45 2.45
CA LEU A 62 10.66 -15.42 3.27
C LEU A 62 11.55 -16.58 3.74
N LYS A 63 12.40 -17.12 2.86
CA LYS A 63 13.36 -18.18 3.22
C LYS A 63 14.40 -17.76 4.28
N ARG A 64 14.64 -16.46 4.43
CA ARG A 64 15.57 -15.88 5.42
C ARG A 64 14.85 -15.28 6.64
N GLY A 65 13.52 -15.40 6.74
CA GLY A 65 12.73 -14.72 7.77
C GLY A 65 12.66 -13.20 7.59
N ASP A 66 12.94 -12.71 6.38
CA ASP A 66 12.85 -11.29 6.04
C ASP A 66 11.50 -10.99 5.39
N TYR A 67 10.62 -10.35 6.17
CA TYR A 67 9.26 -9.98 5.79
C TYR A 67 9.16 -8.51 5.37
N HIS A 68 10.22 -7.88 4.86
CA HIS A 68 10.09 -6.56 4.26
C HIS A 68 9.51 -6.66 2.85
N CYS A 69 8.73 -5.65 2.47
CA CYS A 69 8.19 -5.50 1.12
C CYS A 69 9.33 -5.54 0.10
N PRO A 70 9.22 -6.34 -0.98
CA PRO A 70 10.25 -6.41 -2.01
C PRO A 70 10.49 -5.08 -2.75
N LEU A 71 9.52 -4.15 -2.70
CA LEU A 71 9.60 -2.82 -3.30
C LEU A 71 10.16 -1.75 -2.34
N LEU A 72 10.55 -2.12 -1.12
CA LEU A 72 11.25 -1.25 -0.18
C LEU A 72 12.73 -1.16 -0.56
N ASP A 73 13.26 0.05 -0.73
CA ASP A 73 14.70 0.26 -0.77
C ASP A 73 15.27 0.06 0.64
N ARG A 74 15.97 -1.05 0.85
CA ARG A 74 16.55 -1.44 2.14
C ARG A 74 17.76 -0.61 2.55
N LYS A 75 18.37 0.13 1.64
CA LYS A 75 19.49 1.03 1.99
C LYS A 75 18.98 2.32 2.61
N THR A 76 17.83 2.80 2.15
CA THR A 76 17.28 4.11 2.54
C THR A 76 16.01 4.01 3.36
N ASN A 77 15.43 2.81 3.49
CA ASN A 77 14.09 2.55 4.04
C ASN A 77 13.03 3.46 3.41
N ARG A 78 13.07 3.60 2.09
CA ARG A 78 12.06 4.34 1.33
C ARG A 78 11.31 3.43 0.37
N CYS A 79 10.00 3.59 0.31
CA CYS A 79 9.16 2.87 -0.63
C CYS A 79 9.44 3.38 -2.06
N SER A 80 9.90 2.50 -2.96
CA SER A 80 10.17 2.86 -4.36
C SER A 80 8.92 3.23 -5.16
N VAL A 81 7.73 2.85 -4.67
CA VAL A 81 6.43 3.06 -5.33
C VAL A 81 5.48 3.91 -4.47
N TYR A 82 6.02 4.80 -3.63
CA TYR A 82 5.24 5.54 -2.62
C TYR A 82 4.02 6.28 -3.21
N ALA A 83 4.18 6.86 -4.41
CA ALA A 83 3.12 7.61 -5.10
C ALA A 83 1.92 6.74 -5.52
N VAL A 84 2.16 5.47 -5.86
CA VAL A 84 1.15 4.54 -6.36
C VAL A 84 0.82 3.42 -5.37
N ARG A 85 1.11 3.64 -4.07
CA ARG A 85 0.83 2.69 -2.99
C ARG A 85 -0.60 2.11 -3.10
N PRO A 86 -0.76 0.78 -2.93
CA PRO A 86 -2.06 0.15 -2.86
C PRO A 86 -2.92 0.70 -1.73
N ALA A 87 -4.22 0.42 -1.79
CA ALA A 87 -5.23 0.81 -0.81
C ALA A 87 -4.80 0.43 0.61
N ILE A 88 -4.44 -0.84 0.83
CA ILE A 88 -4.05 -1.34 2.16
C ILE A 88 -2.85 -0.57 2.74
N CYS A 89 -1.86 -0.21 1.92
CA CYS A 89 -0.69 0.55 2.36
C CYS A 89 -1.03 2.00 2.78
N ARG A 90 -2.17 2.54 2.32
CA ARG A 90 -2.64 3.90 2.66
C ARG A 90 -3.48 3.92 3.94
N LEU A 91 -3.95 2.77 4.41
CA LEU A 91 -4.78 2.67 5.62
C LEU A 91 -3.97 2.60 6.91
N PHE A 92 -2.70 2.17 6.86
CA PHE A 92 -1.80 2.20 8.01
C PHE A 92 -1.61 3.63 8.55
N GLY A 93 -1.88 3.82 9.83
CA GLY A 93 -1.92 5.09 10.55
C GLY A 93 -3.19 5.92 10.34
N VAL A 94 -4.01 5.58 9.35
CA VAL A 94 -5.29 6.24 9.08
C VAL A 94 -6.43 5.60 9.86
N VAL A 95 -6.44 4.26 9.95
CA VAL A 95 -7.46 3.49 10.67
C VAL A 95 -6.97 3.22 12.09
N LYS A 96 -7.28 4.14 13.00
CA LYS A 96 -6.66 4.22 14.35
C LYS A 96 -6.72 2.91 15.13
N ASP A 97 -7.87 2.26 15.14
CA ASP A 97 -8.12 1.15 16.07
C ASP A 97 -7.62 -0.21 15.55
N ARG A 98 -7.36 -0.34 14.25
CA ARG A 98 -6.99 -1.64 13.63
C ARG A 98 -5.69 -1.62 12.87
N MET A 99 -5.29 -0.46 12.33
CA MET A 99 -4.04 -0.32 11.59
C MET A 99 -3.25 0.88 12.11
N PRO A 100 -2.97 0.99 13.42
CA PRO A 100 -2.21 2.11 13.94
C PRO A 100 -0.78 2.11 13.37
N CYS A 101 -0.21 3.30 13.18
CA CYS A 101 1.22 3.42 12.93
C CYS A 101 2.00 3.03 14.20
N PRO A 102 3.02 2.15 14.14
CA PRO A 102 3.85 1.80 15.29
C PRO A 102 4.54 2.98 15.97
N HIS A 103 4.67 4.11 15.28
CA HIS A 103 5.27 5.33 15.80
C HIS A 103 4.26 6.44 16.12
N GLY A 104 2.96 6.12 16.16
CA GLY A 104 1.89 7.07 16.46
C GLY A 104 1.67 8.15 15.39
N CYS A 105 2.17 7.96 14.17
CA CYS A 105 1.90 8.88 13.06
C CYS A 105 0.48 8.66 12.53
N ALA A 106 -0.26 9.75 12.35
CA ALA A 106 -1.63 9.75 11.87
C ALA A 106 -1.95 11.11 11.23
N PRO A 107 -2.97 11.20 10.36
CA PRO A 107 -3.55 12.49 10.02
C PRO A 107 -4.29 13.07 11.24
N ASP A 108 -4.87 14.26 11.10
CA ASP A 108 -5.71 14.84 12.15
C ASP A 108 -6.82 13.86 12.57
N ALA A 109 -7.05 13.74 13.88
CA ALA A 109 -8.06 12.85 14.44
C ALA A 109 -9.46 13.10 13.85
N ALA A 110 -9.77 14.35 13.47
CA ALA A 110 -11.05 14.73 12.85
C ALA A 110 -11.27 14.11 11.46
N VAL A 111 -10.21 13.65 10.78
CA VAL A 111 -10.29 13.07 9.43
C VAL A 111 -9.89 11.60 9.37
N GLN A 112 -9.54 10.97 10.50
CA GLN A 112 -9.23 9.54 10.54
C GLN A 112 -10.42 8.70 10.08
N LEU A 113 -10.15 7.59 9.40
CA LEU A 113 -11.21 6.72 8.87
C LEU A 113 -11.69 5.73 9.95
N SER A 114 -12.99 5.47 9.93
CA SER A 114 -13.54 4.33 10.67
C SER A 114 -13.16 3.01 10.01
N ASP A 115 -13.24 1.97 10.83
CA ASP A 115 -13.08 0.57 10.44
C ASP A 115 -14.01 0.16 9.29
N GLU A 116 -15.27 0.59 9.34
CA GLU A 116 -16.30 0.31 8.34
C GLU A 116 -15.95 0.98 7.01
N ARG A 117 -15.57 2.26 7.05
CA ARG A 117 -15.22 3.01 5.84
C ARG A 117 -13.97 2.44 5.18
N ALA A 118 -12.97 2.03 5.97
CA ALA A 118 -11.78 1.37 5.45
C ALA A 118 -12.12 0.05 4.73
N ARG A 119 -13.01 -0.78 5.30
CA ARG A 119 -13.47 -2.02 4.67
C ARG A 119 -14.24 -1.76 3.39
N GLU A 120 -15.10 -0.75 3.37
CA GLU A 120 -15.84 -0.34 2.18
C GLU A 120 -14.89 0.05 1.03
N ILE A 121 -13.87 0.87 1.33
CA ILE A 121 -12.86 1.26 0.34
C ILE A 121 -12.12 0.02 -0.20
N LEU A 122 -11.68 -0.89 0.67
CA LEU A 122 -11.00 -2.11 0.26
C LEU A 122 -11.90 -3.00 -0.63
N ALA A 123 -13.18 -3.14 -0.29
CA ALA A 123 -14.13 -3.93 -1.08
C ALA A 123 -14.36 -3.33 -2.48
N LEU A 124 -14.51 -2.00 -2.57
CA LEU A 124 -14.66 -1.30 -3.85
C LEU A 124 -13.38 -1.40 -4.70
N VAL A 125 -12.21 -1.28 -4.08
CA VAL A 125 -10.93 -1.46 -4.77
C VAL A 125 -10.79 -2.89 -5.28
N GLU A 126 -11.17 -3.90 -4.48
CA GLU A 126 -11.17 -5.31 -4.89
C GLU A 126 -12.06 -5.53 -6.12
N GLU A 127 -13.30 -5.04 -6.09
CA GLU A 127 -14.25 -5.14 -7.21
C GLU A 127 -13.70 -4.53 -8.51
N LEU A 128 -13.10 -3.34 -8.41
CA LEU A 128 -12.49 -2.65 -9.55
C LEU A 128 -11.20 -3.32 -10.02
N GLY A 129 -10.44 -3.90 -9.09
CA GLY A 129 -9.07 -4.38 -9.28
C GLY A 129 -8.92 -5.81 -9.80
N MET A 130 -10.03 -6.56 -9.88
CA MET A 130 -10.13 -7.87 -10.56
C MET A 130 -9.94 -7.75 -12.09
#